data_AF-A0A7C7RV56-F1
#
_entry.id   AF-A0A7C7RV56-F1
#
_cell.length_a   1.000
_cell.length_b   1.000
_cell.length_c   1.000
_cell.angle_alpha   90.00
_cell.angle_beta   90.00
_cell.angle_gamma   90.00
#
_symmetry.space_group_name_H-M   'P 1'
#
loop_
_entity.id
_entity.type
_entity.pdbx_description
1 polymer ?
#
loop_
_entity_poly.entity_id
_entity_poly.type
_entity_poly.pdbx_seq_one_letter_code
_entity_poly.pdbx_strand_id
1 'polypeptide(L)'
;MPWPAQPLSFGSGGKYPGAGPPSGRRATEPRHGRTVLSRLGILAEFDAIVDGHSGAESKPAPDLFLYAARDLGIPPSQCLVIEDAPAGVLAAELAGMHSLAIGEEKLFSGVRPDLVLPGLAGLTRQGLLRALAEATEGISTWLV
;
A
#
# COMPACT_ATOMS: atom_id res chain seq x y z
N MET A 1 16.33 -19.04 1.31
CA MET A 1 17.34 -18.57 0.34
C MET A 1 17.16 -17.07 0.19
N PRO A 2 18.20 -16.23 0.33
CA PRO A 2 18.06 -14.78 0.25
C PRO A 2 17.75 -14.33 -1.18
N TRP A 3 16.83 -13.37 -1.30
CA TRP A 3 16.46 -12.70 -2.54
C TRP A 3 17.69 -12.00 -3.16
N PRO A 4 17.94 -12.11 -4.49
CA PRO A 4 19.09 -11.45 -5.09
C PRO A 4 18.89 -9.93 -5.09
N ALA A 5 19.72 -9.23 -4.32
CA ALA A 5 19.87 -7.78 -4.35
C ALA A 5 20.53 -7.35 -5.68
N GLN A 6 19.74 -7.32 -6.75
CA GLN A 6 20.08 -6.57 -7.96
C GLN A 6 19.32 -5.23 -7.86
N PRO A 7 19.99 -4.07 -8.00
CA PRO A 7 19.28 -2.81 -8.08
C PRO A 7 18.42 -2.84 -9.35
N LEU A 8 17.10 -2.75 -9.19
CA LEU A 8 16.21 -2.52 -10.32
C LEU A 8 16.54 -1.14 -10.89
N SER A 9 17.26 -1.12 -12.01
CA SER A 9 17.39 0.09 -12.82
C SER A 9 16.01 0.38 -13.43
N PHE A 10 15.27 1.29 -12.81
CA PHE A 10 14.03 1.81 -13.40
C PHE A 10 14.40 2.66 -14.61
N GLY A 11 14.31 2.07 -15.80
CA GLY A 11 14.42 2.78 -17.06
C GLY A 11 13.31 3.83 -17.13
N SER A 12 13.68 5.07 -17.45
CA SER A 12 12.80 6.24 -17.55
C SER A 12 11.81 6.20 -18.74
N GLY A 13 11.25 5.04 -19.07
CA GLY A 13 10.51 4.87 -20.32
C GLY A 13 9.79 3.53 -20.46
N GLY A 14 8.77 3.29 -19.63
CA GLY A 14 7.80 2.23 -19.85
C GLY A 14 6.39 2.80 -19.76
N LYS A 15 5.73 3.04 -20.90
CA LYS A 15 4.32 3.40 -20.95
C LYS A 15 3.49 2.16 -20.59
N TYR A 16 2.78 2.19 -19.46
CA TYR A 16 1.84 1.13 -19.08
C TYR A 16 0.70 1.00 -20.12
N PRO A 17 0.41 -0.20 -20.63
CA PRO A 17 -0.67 -0.40 -21.60
C PRO A 17 -2.02 -0.45 -20.89
N GLY A 18 -2.94 0.43 -21.29
CA GLY A 18 -4.35 0.39 -20.89
C GLY A 18 -4.76 1.50 -19.93
N ALA A 19 -5.60 2.41 -20.44
CA ALA A 19 -6.16 3.58 -19.74
C ALA A 19 -5.13 4.56 -19.17
N GLY A 20 -4.77 5.58 -19.96
CA GLY A 20 -4.03 6.73 -19.43
C GLY A 20 -4.76 7.36 -18.24
N PRO A 21 -4.03 7.85 -17.22
CA PRO A 21 -4.67 8.41 -16.04
C PRO A 21 -5.59 9.57 -16.45
N PRO A 22 -6.82 9.68 -15.90
CA PRO A 22 -7.70 10.80 -16.19
C PRO A 22 -6.96 12.11 -15.92
N SER A 23 -7.03 13.02 -16.89
CA SER A 23 -6.42 14.35 -16.86
C SER A 23 -6.95 15.15 -15.68
N GLY A 24 -6.21 15.11 -14.58
CA GLY A 24 -6.54 15.79 -13.34
C GLY A 24 -5.53 15.44 -12.26
N ARG A 25 -4.27 15.85 -12.44
CA ARG A 25 -3.25 15.75 -11.37
C ARG A 25 -3.74 16.52 -10.14
N ARG A 26 -4.26 15.81 -9.14
CA ARG A 26 -4.04 16.16 -7.74
C ARG A 26 -2.96 15.23 -7.24
N ALA A 27 -1.71 15.66 -7.35
CA ALA A 27 -0.67 15.16 -6.47
C ALA A 27 -0.98 15.74 -5.09
N THR A 28 -1.69 15.00 -4.24
CA THR A 28 -1.76 15.31 -2.81
C THR A 28 -0.40 15.00 -2.24
N GLU A 29 0.46 16.01 -2.23
CA GLU A 29 1.84 15.92 -1.81
C GLU A 29 1.94 15.57 -0.31
N PRO A 30 2.41 14.38 0.09
CA PRO A 30 2.44 14.01 1.50
C PRO A 30 3.77 14.49 2.09
N ARG A 31 3.86 15.79 2.39
CA ARG A 31 5.06 16.41 2.99
C ARG A 31 5.20 16.24 4.51
N HIS A 32 4.34 15.47 5.17
CA HIS A 32 4.22 15.57 6.63
C HIS A 32 3.93 14.25 7.36
N GLY A 33 4.17 13.08 6.78
CA GLY A 33 3.87 11.79 7.43
C GLY A 33 4.44 11.70 8.84
N ARG A 34 5.75 11.94 9.00
CA ARG A 34 6.41 11.99 10.30
C ARG A 34 5.79 13.03 11.24
N THR A 35 5.50 14.24 10.76
CA THR A 35 4.92 15.32 11.57
C THR A 35 3.53 14.94 12.11
N VAL A 36 2.69 14.31 11.28
CA VAL A 36 1.36 13.84 11.69
C VAL A 36 1.49 12.75 12.75
N LEU A 37 2.32 11.73 12.51
CA LEU A 37 2.57 10.64 13.46
C LEU A 37 3.12 11.16 14.80
N SER A 38 4.05 12.12 14.76
CA SER A 38 4.56 12.79 15.97
C SER A 38 3.47 13.51 16.75
N ARG A 39 2.58 14.25 16.07
CA ARG A 39 1.48 14.99 16.72
C ARG A 39 0.41 14.08 17.29
N LEU A 40 0.22 12.90 16.70
CA LEU A 40 -0.66 11.85 17.20
C LEU A 40 -0.05 11.04 18.35
N GLY A 41 1.26 11.21 18.62
CA GLY A 41 1.96 10.49 19.70
C GLY A 41 2.24 9.03 19.40
N ILE A 42 2.13 8.60 18.14
CA ILE A 42 2.28 7.19 17.71
C ILE A 42 3.52 6.95 16.86
N LEU A 43 4.43 7.93 16.74
CA LEU A 43 5.62 7.81 15.90
C LEU A 43 6.47 6.57 16.26
N ALA A 44 6.54 6.23 17.54
CA ALA A 44 7.34 5.11 18.04
C ALA A 44 6.74 3.72 17.72
N GLU A 45 5.49 3.67 17.24
CA GLU A 45 4.80 2.43 16.85
C GLU A 45 5.17 1.98 15.42
N PHE A 46 6.03 2.73 14.70
CA PHE A 46 6.39 2.46 13.31
C PHE A 46 7.89 2.17 13.18
N ASP A 47 8.23 0.97 12.71
CA ASP A 47 9.61 0.55 12.47
C ASP A 47 10.27 1.27 11.28
N ALA A 48 9.47 1.63 10.27
CA ALA A 48 9.91 2.35 9.09
C ALA A 48 8.87 3.39 8.66
N ILE A 49 9.35 4.53 8.15
CA ILE A 49 8.49 5.60 7.63
C ILE A 49 9.06 6.06 6.30
N VAL A 50 8.31 5.80 5.23
CA VAL A 50 8.60 6.25 3.86
C VAL A 50 7.60 7.33 3.48
N ASP A 51 8.09 8.47 3.00
CA ASP A 51 7.25 9.60 2.57
C ASP A 51 7.68 10.16 1.20
N GLY A 52 7.00 11.20 0.72
CA GLY A 52 7.26 11.80 -0.60
C GLY A 52 8.65 12.43 -0.76
N HIS A 53 9.45 12.55 0.30
CA HIS A 53 10.84 13.02 0.19
C HIS A 53 11.82 11.92 -0.22
N SER A 54 11.38 10.66 -0.25
CA SER A 54 12.19 9.51 -0.67
C SER A 54 12.47 9.44 -2.18
N GLY A 55 11.93 10.38 -2.98
CA GLY A 55 12.07 10.39 -4.44
C GLY A 55 11.20 9.36 -5.17
N ALA A 56 10.27 8.71 -4.46
CA ALA A 56 9.29 7.80 -5.02
C ALA A 56 8.30 8.54 -5.93
N GLU A 57 7.97 7.93 -7.06
CA GLU A 57 6.84 8.37 -7.88
C GLU A 57 5.53 8.27 -7.08
N SER A 58 4.62 9.20 -7.34
CA SER A 58 3.32 9.22 -6.64
C SER A 58 2.41 8.08 -7.13
N LYS A 59 1.50 7.62 -6.25
CA LYS A 59 0.43 6.69 -6.61
C LYS A 59 -0.28 7.16 -7.90
N PRO A 60 -0.51 6.27 -8.88
CA PRO A 60 -0.55 4.82 -8.75
C PRO A 60 0.80 4.09 -8.91
N ALA A 61 1.93 4.79 -8.97
CA ALA A 61 3.23 4.13 -8.97
C ALA A 61 3.45 3.32 -7.66
N PRO A 62 4.01 2.10 -7.72
CA PRO A 62 4.17 1.21 -6.56
C PRO A 62 5.39 1.55 -5.69
N ASP A 63 6.25 2.48 -6.14
CA ASP A 63 7.58 2.78 -5.59
C ASP A 63 7.58 2.96 -4.07
N LEU A 64 6.64 3.75 -3.55
CA LEU A 64 6.57 4.04 -2.10
C LEU A 64 6.33 2.78 -1.27
N PHE A 65 5.48 1.87 -1.73
CA PHE A 65 5.22 0.62 -1.04
C PHE A 65 6.40 -0.34 -1.15
N LEU A 66 7.01 -0.44 -2.33
CA LEU A 66 8.20 -1.27 -2.54
C LEU A 66 9.39 -0.80 -1.68
N TYR A 67 9.56 0.52 -1.51
CA TYR A 67 10.57 1.06 -0.60
C TYR A 67 10.27 0.71 0.86
N ALA A 68 9.01 0.82 1.31
CA ALA A 68 8.65 0.45 2.68
C ALA A 68 8.92 -1.04 2.95
N ALA A 69 8.51 -1.92 2.04
CA ALA A 69 8.76 -3.36 2.14
C ALA A 69 10.27 -3.68 2.18
N ARG A 70 11.07 -3.01 1.33
CA ARG A 70 12.53 -3.13 1.32
C ARG A 70 13.14 -2.71 2.64
N ASP A 71 12.75 -1.54 3.17
CA ASP A 71 13.33 -0.99 4.40
C ASP A 71 12.98 -1.86 5.63
N LEU A 72 11.82 -2.52 5.61
CA LEU A 72 11.41 -3.50 6.61
C LEU A 72 12.01 -4.91 6.38
N GLY A 73 12.60 -5.17 5.21
CA GLY A 73 13.10 -6.50 4.84
C GLY A 73 12.00 -7.55 4.62
N ILE A 74 10.78 -7.13 4.29
CA ILE A 74 9.60 -8.01 4.12
C ILE A 74 9.31 -8.17 2.62
N PRO A 75 9.03 -9.40 2.12
CA PRO A 75 8.59 -9.61 0.74
C PRO A 75 7.25 -8.90 0.46
N PRO A 76 7.07 -8.24 -0.70
CA PRO A 76 5.81 -7.56 -1.02
C PRO A 76 4.56 -8.43 -0.91
N SER A 77 4.63 -9.70 -1.30
CA SER A 77 3.53 -10.66 -1.19
C SER A 77 3.12 -11.00 0.26
N GLN A 78 3.88 -10.53 1.25
CA GLN A 78 3.57 -10.66 2.68
C GLN A 78 3.14 -9.33 3.30
N CYS A 79 3.08 -8.25 2.50
CA CYS A 79 2.65 -6.95 2.94
C CYS A 79 1.14 -6.76 2.71
N LEU A 80 0.49 -6.09 3.66
CA LEU A 80 -0.86 -5.58 3.53
C LEU A 80 -0.83 -4.05 3.45
N VAL A 81 -1.37 -3.50 2.37
CA VAL A 81 -1.59 -2.07 2.20
C VAL A 81 -3.01 -1.72 2.66
N ILE A 82 -3.13 -0.77 3.59
CA ILE A 82 -4.42 -0.20 4.01
C ILE A 82 -4.59 1.16 3.33
N GLU A 83 -5.66 1.34 2.54
CA GLU A 83 -5.86 2.52 1.69
C GLU A 83 -7.34 2.93 1.61
N ASP A 84 -7.62 4.21 1.41
CA ASP A 84 -8.95 4.80 1.22
C ASP A 84 -9.18 5.37 -0.20
N ALA A 85 -8.18 5.25 -1.09
CA ALA A 85 -8.22 5.76 -2.46
C ALA A 85 -7.91 4.69 -3.52
N PRO A 86 -8.61 4.67 -4.68
CA PRO A 86 -8.36 3.71 -5.75
C PRO A 86 -6.94 3.73 -6.30
N ALA A 87 -6.30 4.90 -6.37
CA ALA A 87 -4.93 5.02 -6.85
C ALA A 87 -3.92 4.27 -5.95
N GLY A 88 -4.20 4.21 -4.64
CA GLY A 88 -3.39 3.46 -3.70
C GLY A 88 -3.62 1.96 -3.76
N VAL A 89 -4.87 1.53 -3.94
CA VAL A 89 -5.19 0.11 -4.20
C VAL A 89 -4.49 -0.37 -5.47
N LEU A 90 -4.53 0.40 -6.56
CA LEU A 90 -3.82 0.08 -7.79
C LEU A 90 -2.30 0.01 -7.58
N ALA A 91 -1.72 0.93 -6.80
CA ALA A 91 -0.30 0.89 -6.47
C ALA A 91 0.08 -0.37 -5.65
N ALA A 92 -0.81 -0.85 -4.76
CA ALA A 92 -0.60 -2.09 -4.02
C ALA A 92 -0.63 -3.32 -4.95
N GLU A 93 -1.61 -3.38 -5.86
CA GLU A 93 -1.73 -4.42 -6.88
C GLU A 93 -0.46 -4.46 -7.76
N LEU A 94 0.00 -3.31 -8.25
CA LEU A 94 1.23 -3.19 -9.04
C LEU A 94 2.49 -3.56 -8.25
N ALA A 95 2.49 -3.39 -6.93
CA ALA A 95 3.57 -3.80 -6.05
C ALA A 95 3.53 -5.31 -5.71
N GLY A 96 2.48 -6.04 -6.12
CA GLY A 96 2.28 -7.43 -5.75
C GLY A 96 2.00 -7.63 -4.26
N MET A 97 1.30 -6.67 -3.64
CA MET A 97 0.92 -6.68 -2.23
C MET A 97 -0.58 -6.91 -2.06
N HIS A 98 -0.99 -7.39 -0.88
CA HIS A 98 -2.40 -7.43 -0.51
C HIS A 98 -2.90 -6.04 -0.18
N SER A 99 -4.20 -5.81 -0.35
CA SER A 99 -4.83 -4.52 -0.12
C SER A 99 -6.15 -4.64 0.64
N LEU A 100 -6.26 -3.85 1.71
CA LEU A 100 -7.49 -3.57 2.43
C LEU A 100 -7.92 -2.15 2.09
N ALA A 101 -9.03 -2.03 1.37
CA ALA A 101 -9.64 -0.75 1.04
C ALA A 101 -10.64 -0.32 2.13
N ILE A 102 -10.59 0.95 2.53
CA ILE A 102 -11.47 1.56 3.52
C ILE A 102 -12.39 2.57 2.83
N GLY A 103 -13.69 2.31 2.80
CA GLY A 103 -14.69 3.21 2.25
C GLY A 103 -15.87 2.47 1.60
N GLU A 104 -16.66 3.22 0.84
CA GLU A 104 -17.78 2.66 0.08
C GLU A 104 -17.27 1.83 -1.11
N GLU A 105 -17.77 0.60 -1.26
CA GLU A 105 -17.36 -0.35 -2.31
C GLU A 105 -17.37 0.26 -3.73
N LYS A 106 -18.36 1.11 -4.03
CA LYS A 106 -18.48 1.80 -5.33
C LYS A 106 -17.23 2.61 -5.71
N LEU A 107 -16.51 3.15 -4.72
CA LEU A 107 -15.29 3.93 -4.93
C LEU A 107 -14.20 3.09 -5.61
N PHE A 108 -14.19 1.78 -5.34
CA PHE A 108 -13.16 0.85 -5.77
C PHE A 108 -13.56 0.04 -7.01
N SER A 109 -14.68 0.37 -7.66
CA SER A 109 -15.21 -0.36 -8.84
C SER A 109 -14.25 -0.47 -10.04
N GLY A 110 -13.22 0.38 -10.13
CA GLY A 110 -12.18 0.34 -11.16
C GLY A 110 -10.88 -0.37 -10.77
N VAL A 111 -10.80 -0.93 -9.56
CA VAL A 111 -9.63 -1.61 -8.99
C VAL A 111 -10.08 -2.87 -8.25
N ARG A 112 -9.14 -3.72 -7.80
CA ARG A 112 -9.46 -5.00 -7.16
C ARG A 112 -8.79 -5.11 -5.80
N PRO A 113 -9.34 -4.50 -4.74
CA PRO A 113 -8.85 -4.76 -3.39
C PRO A 113 -9.17 -6.18 -2.95
N ASP A 114 -8.32 -6.80 -2.12
CA ASP A 114 -8.58 -8.12 -1.54
C ASP A 114 -9.73 -8.08 -0.53
N LEU A 115 -9.84 -6.97 0.22
CA LEU A 115 -10.90 -6.74 1.20
C LEU A 115 -11.35 -5.28 1.17
N VAL A 116 -12.66 -5.04 1.32
CA VAL A 116 -13.23 -3.70 1.50
C VAL A 116 -13.94 -3.64 2.84
N LEU A 117 -13.64 -2.63 3.66
CA LEU A 117 -14.36 -2.32 4.89
C LEU A 117 -14.93 -0.89 4.83
N PRO A 118 -16.12 -0.63 5.38
CA PRO A 118 -16.71 0.71 5.36
C PRO A 118 -15.98 1.72 6.28
N GLY A 119 -15.13 1.22 7.19
CA GLY A 119 -14.41 2.04 8.17
C GLY A 119 -13.61 1.18 9.14
N LEU A 120 -12.82 1.83 10.01
CA LEU A 120 -12.00 1.17 11.04
C LEU A 120 -12.70 1.07 12.41
N ALA A 121 -13.87 1.69 12.57
CA ALA A 121 -14.59 1.69 13.85
C ALA A 121 -14.98 0.27 14.27
N GLY A 122 -14.58 -0.13 15.49
CA GLY A 122 -14.83 -1.47 16.02
C GLY A 122 -13.96 -2.57 15.42
N LEU A 123 -13.01 -2.24 14.52
CA LEU A 123 -12.09 -3.22 13.98
C LEU A 123 -11.12 -3.69 15.07
N THR A 124 -11.07 -5.00 15.28
CA THR A 124 -10.11 -5.62 16.18
C THR A 124 -9.05 -6.35 15.36
N ARG A 125 -7.85 -6.55 15.93
CA ARG A 125 -6.79 -7.36 15.31
C ARG A 125 -7.29 -8.73 14.89
N GLN A 126 -8.02 -9.42 15.77
CA GLN A 126 -8.55 -10.76 15.48
C GLN A 126 -9.61 -10.72 14.37
N GLY A 127 -10.49 -9.71 14.38
CA GLY A 127 -11.49 -9.52 13.33
C GLY A 127 -10.85 -9.28 11.96
N LEU A 128 -9.81 -8.44 11.91
CA LEU A 128 -9.04 -8.17 10.69
C LEU A 128 -8.37 -9.44 10.16
N LEU A 129 -7.64 -10.16 11.01
CA LEU A 129 -6.93 -11.39 10.61
C LEU A 129 -7.89 -12.46 10.09
N ARG A 130 -9.06 -12.57 10.70
CA ARG A 130 -10.11 -13.48 10.24
C ARG A 130 -10.63 -13.07 8.86
N ALA A 131 -10.97 -11.80 8.67
CA ALA A 131 -11.48 -11.30 7.39
C ALA A 131 -10.45 -11.48 6.25
N LEU A 132 -9.17 -11.24 6.53
CA LEU A 132 -8.09 -11.47 5.55
C LEU A 132 -7.93 -12.95 5.22
N ALA A 133 -8.00 -13.84 6.21
CA ALA A 133 -7.90 -15.28 5.97
C ALA A 133 -9.06 -15.82 5.12
N GLU A 134 -10.27 -15.28 5.30
CA GLU A 134 -11.44 -15.60 4.48
C GLU A 134 -11.32 -15.04 3.05
N ALA A 135 -10.72 -13.85 2.88
CA ALA A 135 -10.61 -13.17 1.59
C ALA A 135 -9.46 -13.66 0.68
N THR A 136 -8.39 -14.22 1.25
CA THR A 136 -7.12 -14.46 0.52
C THR A 136 -6.76 -15.93 0.28
N GLU A 137 -7.72 -16.87 0.42
CA GLU A 137 -7.58 -18.33 0.20
C GLU A 137 -6.13 -18.87 0.22
N GLY A 138 -5.43 -18.81 1.37
CA GLY A 138 -4.15 -19.53 1.52
C GLY A 138 -2.97 -18.80 2.14
N ILE A 139 -3.12 -17.59 2.68
CA ILE A 139 -2.02 -16.97 3.44
C ILE A 139 -2.03 -17.50 4.87
N SER A 140 -1.26 -18.56 5.05
CA SER A 140 -0.95 -19.11 6.36
C SER A 140 -0.07 -18.13 7.12
N THR A 141 -0.62 -17.61 8.21
CA THR A 141 0.04 -16.80 9.24
C THR A 141 0.59 -15.44 8.78
N TRP A 142 -0.29 -14.43 8.80
CA TRP A 142 0.10 -13.03 8.97
C TRP A 142 0.84 -12.88 10.31
N LEU A 143 2.16 -13.00 10.29
CA LEU A 143 3.01 -12.62 11.41
C LEU A 143 3.11 -11.09 11.37
N VAL A 144 2.53 -10.47 12.39
CA VAL A 144 2.76 -9.06 12.75
C VAL A 144 3.79 -9.07 13.86
#